data_AF-D2V385-F1
#
_entry.id   AF-D2V385-F1
#
_cell.length_a   1.000
_cell.length_b   1.000
_cell.length_c   1.000
_cell.angle_alpha   90.00
_cell.angle_beta   90.00
_cell.angle_gamma   90.00
#
_symmetry.space_group_name_H-M   'P 1'
#
loop_
_entity.id
_entity.type
_entity.pdbx_description
1 polymer ?
#
loop_
_entity_poly.entity_id
_entity_poly.type
_entity_poly.pdbx_seq_one_letter_code
_entity_poly.pdbx_strand_id
1 'polypeptide(L)'
;MSAIQFISLNSSSCHPLLLNLSISNPFLFREPLTESSLQYGLCPETYIAFSLATVVLLLYIATMIIAMIGLVWQRKKTHIQARSLPLIIANMVANLTLVLLVTLRVIVSKKLYPCFLLSLTFMLYPPLLTLPSILRGLRLYSLFKLNLKKKRIFGSKHDESLEMQQLNESRRSIVDESSTSLESMSSQQTNTSCILSISEPQSLPANTFDQISNRNQTIQCSSDEAQKPSNQISTRDRVLMRMFEFLSSYKFFITVYLVSFLIHLGLWAIVGGIEIGVYKSSGSWVFVESGFFEASHGCNITPKILIVLGIQAAFYIALVVIVNILCLVSDRDTFNIKLEELTLTAVFAVIIILYTIFGSIPVITTLVDYFVPYVLIFVVYTWLETVIGVILPVYYSIRDSSISTPNQNNSTSEKDHSLNNTITSLLHDKKAFEIISDFARRSYCLEDVLAWKEIQNFKKMKKRRIAAFEFLKTFLVSGSPLELNIPNGYKTLNSLQESLDSNMEEPPANLFADIEFNCLFNMVDLLQRLKVRNDYIANKLSNITQ
;
A
#
# COMPACT_ATOMS: atom_id res chain seq x y z
N MET A 1 -29.36 64.06 11.67
CA MET A 1 -29.25 63.02 12.72
C MET A 1 -30.63 62.44 12.92
N SER A 2 -31.02 61.54 12.02
CA SER A 2 -32.32 60.88 12.04
C SER A 2 -32.21 59.72 13.02
N ALA A 3 -33.10 59.67 14.01
CA ALA A 3 -33.16 58.57 14.96
C ALA A 3 -33.42 57.27 14.19
N ILE A 4 -32.37 56.46 14.03
CA ILE A 4 -32.50 55.06 13.60
C ILE A 4 -33.34 54.41 14.71
N GLN A 5 -34.62 54.18 14.42
CA GLN A 5 -35.47 53.35 15.25
C GLN A 5 -34.72 52.05 15.46
N PHE A 6 -34.29 51.80 16.70
CA PHE A 6 -33.75 50.51 17.14
C PHE A 6 -34.88 49.50 16.94
N ILE A 7 -34.95 48.92 15.74
CA ILE A 7 -35.70 47.71 15.47
C ILE A 7 -35.26 46.72 16.55
N SER A 8 -36.21 46.24 17.35
CA SER A 8 -35.94 45.31 18.44
C SER A 8 -35.39 44.02 17.83
N LEU A 9 -34.06 43.96 17.67
CA LEU A 9 -33.26 42.84 17.19
C LEU A 9 -33.22 41.71 18.25
N ASN A 10 -34.38 41.35 18.80
CA ASN A 10 -34.50 40.35 19.86
C ASN A 10 -34.21 38.91 19.39
N SER A 11 -33.76 38.73 18.15
CA SER A 11 -33.38 37.43 17.60
C SER A 11 -32.27 37.49 16.55
N SER A 12 -31.48 38.56 16.46
CA SER A 12 -30.45 38.61 15.42
C SER A 12 -29.28 37.69 15.78
N SER A 13 -29.13 36.62 15.01
CA SER A 13 -27.97 35.69 15.02
C SER A 13 -26.62 36.38 14.76
N CYS A 14 -26.62 37.68 14.43
CA CYS A 14 -25.42 38.49 14.25
C CYS A 14 -24.93 39.13 15.54
N HIS A 15 -23.62 39.02 15.78
CA HIS A 15 -22.98 39.70 16.90
C HIS A 15 -23.12 41.23 16.76
N PRO A 16 -23.53 41.97 17.81
CA PRO A 16 -23.80 43.41 17.72
C PRO A 16 -22.58 44.23 17.29
N LEU A 17 -21.37 43.80 17.69
CA LEU A 17 -20.12 44.43 17.22
C LEU A 17 -19.93 44.31 15.71
N LEU A 18 -20.28 43.16 15.11
CA LEU A 18 -20.14 42.96 13.66
C LEU A 18 -21.11 43.87 12.91
N LEU A 19 -22.34 43.99 13.42
CA LEU A 19 -23.36 44.90 12.87
C LEU A 19 -22.91 46.37 12.97
N ASN A 20 -22.42 46.81 14.13
CA ASN A 20 -21.92 48.17 14.31
C ASN A 20 -20.69 48.45 13.43
N LEU A 21 -19.82 47.45 13.24
CA LEU A 21 -18.67 47.56 12.34
C LEU A 21 -19.12 47.66 10.88
N SER A 22 -20.16 46.94 10.48
CA SER A 22 -20.75 47.03 9.13
C SER A 22 -21.34 48.41 8.83
N ILE A 23 -21.97 49.04 9.82
CA ILE A 23 -22.51 50.40 9.69
C ILE A 23 -21.39 51.44 9.64
N SER A 24 -20.41 51.33 10.54
CA SER A 24 -19.32 52.30 10.66
C SER A 24 -18.28 52.19 9.54
N ASN A 25 -18.05 50.98 9.01
CA ASN A 25 -17.01 50.68 8.03
C ASN A 25 -17.56 49.75 6.92
N PRO A 26 -18.50 50.23 6.09
CA PRO A 26 -19.15 49.39 5.07
C PRO A 26 -18.17 48.82 4.05
N PHE A 27 -17.03 49.49 3.78
CA PHE A 27 -15.99 49.02 2.87
C PHE A 27 -15.29 47.72 3.31
N LEU A 28 -15.43 47.32 4.58
CA LEU A 28 -14.88 46.07 5.09
C LEU A 28 -15.73 44.85 4.69
N PHE A 29 -16.99 45.08 4.33
CA PHE A 29 -17.98 44.03 4.09
C PHE A 29 -18.29 43.91 2.60
N ARG A 30 -18.48 42.67 2.14
CA ARG A 30 -18.73 42.35 0.73
C ARG A 30 -20.14 42.71 0.30
N GLU A 31 -21.11 42.45 1.18
CA GLU A 31 -22.51 42.78 0.96
C GLU A 31 -22.89 44.07 1.69
N PRO A 32 -23.64 44.99 1.04
CA PRO A 32 -24.17 46.16 1.72
C PRO A 32 -25.21 45.76 2.75
N LEU A 33 -25.27 46.49 3.87
CA LEU A 33 -26.27 46.26 4.92
C LEU A 33 -27.65 46.75 4.44
N THR A 34 -28.44 45.85 3.88
CA THR A 34 -29.86 46.05 3.53
C THR A 34 -30.78 45.28 4.48
N GLU A 35 -32.08 45.57 4.55
CA GLU A 35 -33.01 44.70 5.31
C GLU A 35 -32.99 43.25 4.79
N SER A 36 -32.82 43.08 3.48
CA SER A 36 -32.58 41.77 2.87
C SER A 36 -31.22 41.16 3.20
N SER A 37 -30.25 41.96 3.70
CA SER A 37 -28.93 41.47 4.10
C SER A 37 -29.01 40.56 5.33
N LEU A 38 -29.92 40.87 6.26
CA LEU A 38 -30.18 40.14 7.51
C LEU A 38 -31.17 38.97 7.35
N GLN A 39 -31.67 38.72 6.13
CA GLN A 39 -32.49 37.54 5.87
C GLN A 39 -31.70 36.26 6.18
N TYR A 40 -32.37 35.28 6.81
CA TYR A 40 -31.83 33.97 7.21
C TYR A 40 -30.82 33.98 8.37
N GLY A 41 -30.72 35.06 9.15
CA GLY A 41 -29.86 35.08 10.35
C GLY A 41 -28.37 34.96 10.02
N LEU A 42 -27.96 35.35 8.82
CA LEU A 42 -26.57 35.39 8.39
C LEU A 42 -26.09 36.84 8.34
N CYS A 43 -24.84 37.06 8.75
CA CYS A 43 -24.22 38.39 8.69
C CYS A 43 -23.50 38.58 7.36
N PRO A 44 -23.33 39.83 6.90
CA PRO A 44 -22.47 40.11 5.75
C PRO A 44 -21.04 39.64 6.05
N GLU A 45 -20.39 39.06 5.03
CA GLU A 45 -19.02 38.59 5.16
C GLU A 45 -18.01 39.71 4.92
N THR A 46 -16.85 39.58 5.56
CA THR A 46 -15.77 40.57 5.38
C THR A 46 -14.91 40.25 4.16
N TYR A 47 -14.35 41.28 3.53
CA TYR A 47 -13.31 41.11 2.51
C TYR A 47 -12.06 40.42 3.08
N ILE A 48 -11.81 40.51 4.40
CA ILE A 48 -10.68 39.85 5.06
C ILE A 48 -10.81 38.32 4.97
N ALA A 49 -11.97 37.76 5.33
CA ALA A 49 -12.20 36.31 5.25
C ALA A 49 -12.08 35.80 3.81
N PHE A 50 -12.64 36.55 2.85
CA PHE A 50 -12.50 36.27 1.42
C PHE A 50 -11.03 36.25 0.99
N SER A 51 -10.27 37.31 1.24
CA SER A 51 -8.86 37.41 0.87
C SER A 51 -8.03 36.31 1.51
N LEU A 52 -8.25 36.01 2.79
CA LEU A 52 -7.56 34.94 3.50
C LEU A 52 -7.84 33.57 2.86
N ALA A 53 -9.11 33.24 2.61
CA ALA A 53 -9.47 31.97 1.98
C ALA A 53 -8.93 31.85 0.54
N THR A 54 -8.94 32.92 -0.24
CA THR A 54 -8.35 32.95 -1.58
C THR A 54 -6.84 32.72 -1.54
N VAL A 55 -6.11 33.41 -0.65
CA VAL A 55 -4.66 33.22 -0.51
C VAL A 55 -4.34 31.79 -0.07
N VAL A 56 -5.05 31.26 0.93
CA VAL A 56 -4.88 29.88 1.39
C VAL A 56 -5.15 28.88 0.27
N LEU A 57 -6.21 29.07 -0.52
CA LEU A 57 -6.51 28.21 -1.66
C LEU A 57 -5.41 28.26 -2.71
N LEU A 58 -4.92 29.44 -3.07
CA LEU A 58 -3.84 29.59 -4.06
C LEU A 58 -2.53 28.93 -3.59
N LEU A 59 -2.16 29.11 -2.32
CA LEU A 59 -1.00 28.45 -1.72
C LEU A 59 -1.14 26.93 -1.72
N TYR A 60 -2.34 26.42 -1.41
CA TYR A 60 -2.61 24.99 -1.45
C TYR A 60 -2.53 24.43 -2.88
N ILE A 61 -3.12 25.11 -3.88
CA ILE A 61 -3.04 24.71 -5.28
C ILE A 61 -1.58 24.69 -5.76
N ALA A 62 -0.79 25.71 -5.43
CA ALA A 62 0.65 25.75 -5.75
C ALA A 62 1.40 24.55 -5.13
N THR A 63 1.12 24.26 -3.86
CA THR A 63 1.69 23.09 -3.15
C THR A 63 1.32 21.78 -3.84
N MET A 64 0.06 21.62 -4.26
CA MET A 64 -0.44 20.44 -4.97
C MET A 64 0.24 20.26 -6.34
N ILE A 65 0.45 21.34 -7.09
CA ILE A 65 1.14 21.29 -8.39
C ILE A 65 2.59 20.83 -8.18
N ILE A 66 3.30 21.40 -7.22
CA ILE A 66 4.68 21.00 -6.88
C ILE A 66 4.73 19.52 -6.47
N ALA A 67 3.79 19.09 -5.61
CA ALA A 67 3.70 17.70 -5.18
C ALA A 67 3.44 16.75 -6.35
N MET A 68 2.54 17.10 -7.29
CA MET A 68 2.26 16.29 -8.48
C MET A 68 3.46 16.19 -9.43
N ILE A 69 4.16 17.30 -9.69
CA ILE A 69 5.39 17.30 -10.51
C ILE A 69 6.44 16.39 -9.88
N GLY A 70 6.68 16.55 -8.58
CA GLY A 70 7.60 15.73 -7.82
C GLY A 70 7.23 14.24 -7.83
N LEU A 71 5.95 13.92 -7.68
CA LEU A 71 5.43 12.55 -7.71
C LEU A 71 5.61 11.91 -9.09
N VAL A 72 5.28 12.61 -10.17
CA VAL A 72 5.45 12.11 -11.54
C VAL A 72 6.93 11.88 -11.85
N TRP A 73 7.80 12.80 -11.42
CA TRP A 73 9.24 12.70 -11.63
C TRP A 73 9.85 11.51 -10.87
N GLN A 74 9.44 11.30 -9.61
CA GLN A 74 10.02 10.28 -8.72
C GLN A 74 9.22 8.96 -8.66
N ARG A 75 8.20 8.76 -9.52
CA ARG A 75 7.27 7.61 -9.45
C ARG A 75 7.92 6.22 -9.49
N LYS A 76 9.12 6.08 -10.06
CA LYS A 76 9.83 4.81 -10.19
C LYS A 76 10.71 4.48 -8.98
N LYS A 77 10.81 5.38 -8.00
CA LYS A 77 11.71 5.24 -6.85
C LYS A 77 11.03 4.49 -5.73
N THR A 78 11.83 3.77 -4.94
CA THR A 78 11.37 2.84 -3.89
C THR A 78 10.52 3.54 -2.83
N HIS A 79 10.86 4.77 -2.42
CA HIS A 79 10.07 5.57 -1.48
C HIS A 79 8.63 5.80 -1.94
N ILE A 80 8.41 6.04 -3.25
CA ILE A 80 7.07 6.28 -3.80
C ILE A 80 6.35 4.96 -4.04
N GLN A 81 7.05 3.95 -4.59
CA GLN A 81 6.48 2.62 -4.83
C GLN A 81 6.00 1.96 -3.53
N ALA A 82 6.76 2.12 -2.44
CA ALA A 82 6.39 1.60 -1.12
C ALA A 82 5.04 2.14 -0.61
N ARG A 83 4.63 3.35 -1.03
CA ARG A 83 3.37 4.02 -0.62
C ARG A 83 2.18 3.78 -1.55
N SER A 84 2.39 3.13 -2.70
CA SER A 84 1.41 2.93 -3.78
C SER A 84 0.94 4.25 -4.41
N LEU A 85 1.36 4.48 -5.65
CA LEU A 85 1.03 5.68 -6.40
C LEU A 85 -0.50 5.96 -6.48
N PRO A 86 -1.38 4.97 -6.76
CA PRO A 86 -2.82 5.19 -6.73
C PRO A 86 -3.36 5.71 -5.40
N LEU A 87 -2.81 5.25 -4.26
CA LEU A 87 -3.26 5.68 -2.94
C LEU A 87 -2.83 7.12 -2.64
N ILE A 88 -1.62 7.49 -3.05
CA ILE A 88 -1.15 8.89 -2.97
C ILE A 88 -2.05 9.80 -3.80
N ILE A 89 -2.35 9.43 -5.05
CA ILE A 89 -3.21 10.22 -5.94
C ILE A 89 -4.63 10.34 -5.36
N ALA A 90 -5.20 9.23 -4.87
CA ALA A 90 -6.53 9.26 -4.24
C ALA A 90 -6.56 10.20 -3.03
N ASN A 91 -5.51 10.19 -2.20
CA ASN A 91 -5.39 11.11 -1.07
C ASN A 91 -5.32 12.58 -1.52
N MET A 92 -4.49 12.87 -2.52
CA MET A 92 -4.35 14.21 -3.09
C MET A 92 -5.68 14.73 -3.66
N VAL A 93 -6.44 13.88 -4.35
CA VAL A 93 -7.77 14.23 -4.88
C VAL A 93 -8.78 14.47 -3.74
N ALA A 94 -8.78 13.62 -2.71
CA ALA A 94 -9.65 13.78 -1.54
C ALA A 94 -9.36 15.11 -0.82
N ASN A 95 -8.10 15.41 -0.56
CA ASN A 95 -7.68 16.64 0.11
C ASN A 95 -7.96 17.88 -0.74
N LEU A 96 -7.72 17.82 -2.05
CA LEU A 96 -8.09 18.91 -2.97
C LEU A 96 -9.60 19.15 -2.96
N THR A 97 -10.40 18.09 -3.01
CA THR A 97 -11.87 18.21 -2.95
C THR A 97 -12.31 18.87 -1.65
N LEU A 98 -11.74 18.45 -0.51
CA LEU A 98 -12.04 19.03 0.78
C LEU A 98 -11.69 20.52 0.85
N VAL A 99 -10.46 20.87 0.44
CA VAL A 99 -9.96 22.25 0.47
C VAL A 99 -10.79 23.13 -0.44
N LEU A 100 -11.13 22.65 -1.65
CA LEU A 100 -12.01 23.37 -2.56
C LEU A 100 -13.39 23.61 -1.95
N LEU A 101 -14.04 22.60 -1.37
CA LEU A 101 -15.38 22.76 -0.80
C LEU A 101 -15.37 23.74 0.40
N VAL A 102 -14.38 23.64 1.29
CA VAL A 102 -14.24 24.51 2.46
C VAL A 102 -13.91 25.95 2.05
N THR A 103 -12.94 26.16 1.16
CA THR A 103 -12.53 27.51 0.76
C THR A 103 -13.57 28.16 -0.16
N LEU A 104 -14.21 27.41 -1.06
CA LEU A 104 -15.28 27.91 -1.92
C LEU A 104 -16.47 28.42 -1.09
N ARG A 105 -16.80 27.78 0.04
CA ARG A 105 -17.83 28.27 0.96
C ARG A 105 -17.53 29.69 1.44
N VAL A 106 -16.29 29.95 1.86
CA VAL A 106 -15.86 31.27 2.33
C VAL A 106 -15.76 32.26 1.15
N ILE A 107 -15.26 31.82 0.00
CA ILE A 107 -15.08 32.67 -1.18
C ILE A 107 -16.44 33.11 -1.77
N VAL A 108 -17.43 32.23 -1.82
CA VAL A 108 -18.77 32.53 -2.34
C VAL A 108 -19.61 33.34 -1.34
N SER A 109 -19.25 33.31 -0.06
CA SER A 109 -20.03 33.76 1.10
C SER A 109 -21.03 32.72 1.60
N LYS A 110 -21.09 32.53 2.93
CA LYS A 110 -22.06 31.68 3.64
C LYS A 110 -23.50 31.97 3.26
N LYS A 111 -23.80 33.20 2.84
CA LYS A 111 -25.15 33.61 2.42
C LYS A 111 -25.54 33.08 1.05
N LEU A 112 -24.59 33.02 0.12
CA LEU A 112 -24.82 32.64 -1.26
C LEU A 112 -24.47 31.17 -1.52
N TYR A 113 -23.63 30.57 -0.68
CA TYR A 113 -23.18 29.19 -0.84
C TYR A 113 -24.36 28.22 -0.63
N PRO A 114 -24.74 27.42 -1.65
CA PRO A 114 -25.94 26.59 -1.58
C PRO A 114 -25.94 25.66 -0.37
N CYS A 115 -27.04 25.69 0.39
CA CYS A 115 -27.17 24.89 1.60
C CYS A 115 -27.00 23.39 1.36
N PHE A 116 -27.48 22.88 0.22
CA PHE A 116 -27.30 21.47 -0.15
C PHE A 116 -25.84 21.06 -0.37
N LEU A 117 -25.01 21.96 -0.92
CA LEU A 117 -23.57 21.68 -1.07
C LEU A 117 -22.88 21.66 0.30
N LEU A 118 -23.33 22.53 1.20
CA LEU A 118 -22.81 22.58 2.56
C LEU A 118 -23.13 21.30 3.34
N SER A 119 -24.41 20.89 3.32
CA SER A 119 -24.86 19.67 4.01
C SER A 119 -24.19 18.41 3.43
N LEU A 120 -24.04 18.36 2.10
CA LEU A 120 -23.31 17.29 1.41
C LEU A 120 -21.83 17.26 1.82
N THR A 121 -21.16 18.42 1.83
CA THR A 121 -19.76 18.54 2.23
C THR A 121 -19.54 18.02 3.64
N PHE A 122 -20.45 18.34 4.57
CA PHE A 122 -20.37 17.85 5.95
C PHE A 122 -20.51 16.34 6.06
N MET A 123 -21.45 15.73 5.32
CA MET A 123 -21.59 14.28 5.30
C MET A 123 -20.39 13.57 4.67
N LEU A 124 -19.70 14.22 3.72
CA LEU A 124 -18.51 13.67 3.09
C LEU A 124 -17.20 13.98 3.85
N TYR A 125 -17.26 14.84 4.86
CA TYR A 125 -16.08 15.32 5.59
C TYR A 125 -15.29 14.19 6.27
N PRO A 126 -15.92 13.31 7.08
CA PRO A 126 -15.21 12.25 7.77
C PRO A 126 -14.47 11.26 6.83
N PRO A 127 -15.10 10.69 5.77
CA PRO A 127 -14.40 9.78 4.88
C PRO A 127 -13.30 10.48 4.08
N LEU A 128 -13.49 11.74 3.63
CA LEU A 128 -12.46 12.45 2.88
C LEU A 128 -11.19 12.68 3.71
N LEU A 129 -11.33 12.99 5.00
CA LEU A 129 -10.21 13.27 5.90
C LEU A 129 -9.47 12.02 6.40
N THR A 130 -10.21 10.96 6.72
CA THR A 130 -9.64 9.85 7.52
C THR A 130 -9.43 8.57 6.74
N LEU A 131 -10.23 8.33 5.68
CA LEU A 131 -10.14 7.12 4.89
C LEU A 131 -8.76 6.93 4.21
N PRO A 132 -8.08 7.99 3.70
CA PRO A 132 -6.73 7.83 3.18
C PRO A 132 -5.74 7.22 4.19
N SER A 133 -5.78 7.71 5.43
CA SER A 133 -4.91 7.23 6.52
C SER A 133 -5.26 5.79 6.94
N ILE A 134 -6.56 5.49 7.08
CA ILE A 134 -7.05 4.12 7.38
C ILE A 134 -6.56 3.12 6.33
N LEU A 135 -6.72 3.44 5.04
CA LEU A 135 -6.33 2.54 3.96
C LEU A 135 -4.81 2.39 3.85
N ARG A 136 -4.05 3.46 4.11
CA ARG A 136 -2.58 3.43 4.12
C ARG A 136 -2.05 2.53 5.24
N GLY A 137 -2.56 2.67 6.46
CA GLY A 137 -2.18 1.82 7.58
C GLY A 137 -2.62 0.36 7.39
N LEU A 138 -3.84 0.11 6.89
CA LEU A 138 -4.33 -1.23 6.59
C LEU A 138 -3.47 -1.93 5.53
N ARG A 139 -3.06 -1.22 4.49
CA ARG A 139 -2.13 -1.73 3.47
C ARG A 139 -0.79 -2.11 4.09
N LEU A 140 -0.21 -1.22 4.90
CA LEU A 140 1.09 -1.44 5.54
C LEU A 140 1.06 -2.70 6.42
N TYR A 141 0.01 -2.86 7.22
CA TYR A 141 -0.19 -4.04 8.05
C TYR A 141 -0.39 -5.32 7.22
N SER A 142 -1.16 -5.24 6.13
CA SER A 142 -1.39 -6.38 5.22
C SER A 142 -0.10 -6.82 4.54
N LEU A 143 0.71 -5.88 4.04
CA LEU A 143 2.03 -6.17 3.45
C LEU A 143 2.98 -6.80 4.47
N PHE A 144 2.96 -6.32 5.72
CA PHE A 144 3.73 -6.93 6.81
C PHE A 144 3.34 -8.40 7.04
N LYS A 145 2.04 -8.69 7.19
CA LYS A 145 1.56 -10.06 7.39
C LYS A 145 1.86 -10.96 6.19
N LEU A 146 1.70 -10.43 4.98
CA LEU A 146 2.04 -11.13 3.74
C LEU A 146 3.52 -11.53 3.71
N ASN A 147 4.43 -10.59 3.97
CA ASN A 147 5.87 -10.85 3.93
C ASN A 147 6.34 -11.79 5.05
N LEU A 148 5.73 -11.71 6.23
CA LEU A 148 6.00 -12.67 7.31
C LEU A 148 5.56 -14.09 6.92
N LYS A 149 4.41 -14.23 6.24
CA LYS A 149 3.95 -15.50 5.71
C LYS A 149 4.85 -16.03 4.59
N LYS A 150 5.28 -15.17 3.65
CA LYS A 150 6.25 -15.54 2.61
C LYS A 150 7.55 -16.07 3.21
N LYS A 151 8.16 -15.34 4.17
CA LYS A 151 9.38 -15.81 4.86
C LYS A 151 9.18 -17.15 5.55
N ARG A 152 8.04 -17.37 6.22
CA ARG A 152 7.78 -18.64 6.91
C ARG A 152 7.65 -19.81 5.93
N ILE A 153 6.87 -19.64 4.86
CA ILE A 153 6.55 -20.72 3.91
C ILE A 153 7.76 -21.08 3.06
N PHE A 154 8.51 -20.07 2.60
CA PHE A 154 9.59 -20.26 1.63
C PHE A 154 10.99 -20.21 2.26
N GLY A 155 11.15 -19.59 3.43
CA GLY A 155 12.44 -19.52 4.14
C GLY A 155 12.74 -20.75 5.00
N SER A 156 11.76 -21.23 5.79
CA SER A 156 11.98 -22.28 6.80
C SER A 156 12.18 -23.67 6.21
N LYS A 157 11.44 -23.98 5.13
CA LYS A 157 11.43 -25.33 4.56
C LYS A 157 12.79 -25.79 4.04
N HIS A 158 13.61 -24.83 3.60
CA HIS A 158 14.85 -25.16 2.97
C HIS A 158 15.97 -25.46 3.96
N ASP A 159 15.96 -24.80 5.13
CA ASP A 159 16.96 -25.07 6.17
C ASP A 159 16.74 -26.47 6.77
N GLU A 160 15.48 -26.86 6.98
CA GLU A 160 15.13 -28.22 7.43
C GLU A 160 15.51 -29.31 6.40
N SER A 161 15.31 -29.06 5.10
CA SER A 161 15.65 -30.05 4.07
C SER A 161 17.16 -30.26 3.95
N LEU A 162 17.95 -29.18 4.07
CA LEU A 162 19.41 -29.23 4.02
C LEU A 162 19.99 -29.96 5.24
N GLU A 163 19.49 -29.65 6.44
CA GLU A 163 19.89 -30.36 7.67
C GLU A 163 19.54 -31.85 7.59
N MET A 164 18.35 -32.19 7.09
CA MET A 164 17.93 -33.58 6.95
C MET A 164 18.77 -34.34 5.91
N GLN A 165 19.17 -33.68 4.82
CA GLN A 165 20.05 -34.27 3.81
C GLN A 165 21.47 -34.49 4.36
N GLN A 166 22.01 -33.53 5.11
CA GLN A 166 23.31 -33.66 5.79
C GLN A 166 23.30 -34.76 6.85
N LEU A 167 22.21 -34.89 7.62
CA LEU A 167 22.01 -35.99 8.58
C LEU A 167 21.97 -37.35 7.87
N ASN A 168 21.30 -37.46 6.72
CA ASN A 168 21.25 -38.70 5.94
C ASN A 168 22.59 -39.06 5.30
N GLU A 169 23.37 -38.08 4.80
CA GLU A 169 24.73 -38.31 4.30
C GLU A 169 25.70 -38.72 5.42
N SER A 170 25.60 -38.08 6.58
CA SER A 170 26.36 -38.47 7.78
C SER A 170 25.98 -39.88 8.25
N ARG A 171 24.71 -40.27 8.13
CA ARG A 171 24.26 -41.62 8.49
C ARG A 171 24.74 -42.69 7.50
N ARG A 172 24.84 -42.37 6.20
CA ARG A 172 25.38 -43.31 5.19
C ARG A 172 26.87 -43.56 5.35
N SER A 173 27.66 -42.51 5.61
CA SER A 173 29.10 -42.65 5.85
C SER A 173 29.42 -43.54 7.05
N ILE A 174 28.60 -43.53 8.10
CA ILE A 174 28.77 -44.42 9.27
C ILE A 174 28.47 -45.90 8.95
N VAL A 175 27.56 -46.20 8.01
CA VAL A 175 27.17 -47.58 7.67
C VAL A 175 28.16 -48.26 6.73
N ASP A 176 28.79 -47.49 5.83
CA ASP A 176 29.82 -48.03 4.92
C ASP A 176 31.14 -48.32 5.64
N GLU A 177 31.45 -47.64 6.75
CA GLU A 177 32.65 -47.90 7.56
C GLU A 177 32.47 -49.11 8.52
N SER A 178 31.22 -49.47 8.85
CA SER A 178 30.95 -50.62 9.74
C SER A 178 30.80 -51.96 9.00
N SER A 179 30.78 -51.97 7.67
CA SER A 179 30.52 -53.17 6.86
C SER A 179 31.79 -53.82 6.28
N THR A 180 32.98 -53.24 6.53
CA THR A 180 34.26 -53.78 6.02
C THR A 180 34.97 -54.76 6.97
N SER A 181 34.30 -55.31 8.00
CA SER A 181 34.93 -56.24 8.96
C SER A 181 34.26 -57.61 9.15
N LEU A 182 33.28 -58.00 8.31
CA LEU A 182 32.60 -59.29 8.45
C LEU A 182 32.23 -59.94 7.12
N GLU A 183 33.23 -60.18 6.26
CA GLU A 183 33.15 -61.18 5.19
C GLU A 183 34.29 -62.21 5.35
N SER A 184 34.02 -63.20 6.20
CA SER A 184 34.55 -64.55 6.05
C SER A 184 33.49 -65.54 6.50
N MET A 185 32.60 -65.95 5.59
CA MET A 185 32.20 -67.36 5.38
C MET A 185 30.90 -67.51 4.56
N SER A 186 30.95 -68.54 3.71
CA SER A 186 29.89 -69.29 3.03
C SER A 186 29.20 -68.67 1.82
N SER A 187 29.80 -68.97 0.68
CA SER A 187 29.18 -69.38 -0.57
C SER A 187 27.95 -70.30 -0.41
N GLN A 188 26.86 -69.99 -1.12
CA GLN A 188 26.09 -70.99 -1.86
C GLN A 188 25.25 -70.37 -2.98
N GLN A 189 25.37 -71.01 -4.15
CA GLN A 189 24.69 -70.76 -5.41
C GLN A 189 23.19 -71.02 -5.32
N THR A 190 22.39 -70.24 -6.06
CA THR A 190 21.25 -70.78 -6.81
C THR A 190 20.95 -69.94 -8.05
N ASN A 191 21.19 -70.57 -9.19
CA ASN A 191 20.74 -70.14 -10.51
C ASN A 191 19.23 -70.29 -10.61
N THR A 192 18.51 -69.33 -11.20
CA THR A 192 17.16 -69.59 -11.74
C THR A 192 16.93 -68.76 -13.01
N SER A 193 17.05 -69.45 -14.14
CA SER A 193 16.66 -69.05 -15.49
C SER A 193 15.15 -69.16 -15.69
N CYS A 194 14.52 -68.17 -16.35
CA CYS A 194 13.11 -68.26 -16.76
C CYS A 194 12.93 -67.92 -18.25
N ILE A 195 12.98 -69.00 -19.04
CA ILE A 195 12.13 -69.42 -20.17
C ILE A 195 11.43 -68.32 -21.01
N LEU A 196 11.84 -68.29 -22.29
CA LEU A 196 11.13 -67.76 -23.46
C LEU A 196 9.92 -68.64 -23.82
N SER A 197 8.81 -68.02 -24.21
CA SER A 197 7.74 -68.67 -24.98
C SER A 197 7.35 -67.81 -26.19
N ILE A 198 7.57 -68.39 -27.37
CA ILE A 198 7.28 -67.90 -28.71
C ILE A 198 5.89 -68.42 -29.12
N SER A 199 5.05 -67.57 -29.69
CA SER A 199 3.91 -67.99 -30.50
C SER A 199 3.56 -66.96 -31.59
N GLU A 200 3.47 -67.48 -32.81
CA GLU A 200 3.03 -66.91 -34.09
C GLU A 200 1.98 -67.89 -34.67
N PRO A 201 1.31 -67.66 -35.82
CA PRO A 201 0.65 -66.45 -36.34
C PRO A 201 -0.83 -66.75 -36.70
N GLN A 202 -1.69 -65.73 -36.77
CA GLN A 202 -2.95 -65.82 -37.52
C GLN A 202 -3.22 -64.56 -38.35
N SER A 203 -3.81 -64.82 -39.52
CA SER A 203 -3.86 -64.04 -40.76
C SER A 203 -5.09 -63.13 -40.91
N LEU A 204 -4.86 -61.89 -41.41
CA LEU A 204 -5.59 -61.07 -42.44
C LEU A 204 -7.15 -60.92 -42.40
N PRO A 205 -7.79 -59.87 -43.02
CA PRO A 205 -7.26 -58.80 -43.89
C PRO A 205 -7.76 -57.35 -43.67
N ALA A 206 -7.02 -56.43 -44.31
CA ALA A 206 -7.42 -55.24 -45.07
C ALA A 206 -8.14 -54.02 -44.44
N ASN A 207 -7.52 -52.86 -44.70
CA ASN A 207 -8.04 -51.49 -44.73
C ASN A 207 -8.16 -50.76 -43.39
N THR A 208 -7.21 -49.86 -43.10
CA THR A 208 -7.34 -48.42 -43.41
C THR A 208 -6.09 -47.67 -42.91
N PHE A 209 -5.59 -46.81 -43.79
CA PHE A 209 -4.56 -45.80 -43.58
C PHE A 209 -4.85 -44.94 -42.34
N ASP A 210 -3.93 -44.93 -41.36
CA ASP A 210 -3.40 -43.72 -40.71
C ASP A 210 -2.46 -44.11 -39.54
N GLN A 211 -1.17 -44.14 -39.87
CA GLN A 211 -0.06 -44.15 -38.92
C GLN A 211 0.27 -42.69 -38.56
N ILE A 212 0.15 -42.28 -37.29
CA ILE A 212 1.23 -41.60 -36.54
C ILE A 212 1.11 -41.93 -35.04
N SER A 213 1.98 -42.86 -34.60
CA SER A 213 2.68 -42.91 -33.31
C SER A 213 1.87 -42.88 -31.99
N ASN A 214 1.25 -44.01 -31.65
CA ASN A 214 0.96 -44.38 -30.26
C ASN A 214 1.98 -45.44 -29.79
N ARG A 215 3.14 -44.99 -29.32
CA ARG A 215 4.14 -45.84 -28.66
C ARG A 215 3.86 -45.91 -27.16
N ASN A 216 2.92 -46.77 -26.78
CA ASN A 216 2.73 -47.20 -25.40
C ASN A 216 3.85 -48.18 -25.03
N GLN A 217 5.01 -47.66 -24.64
CA GLN A 217 6.03 -48.43 -23.93
C GLN A 217 5.74 -48.37 -22.44
N THR A 218 5.06 -49.40 -21.94
CA THR A 218 4.88 -49.67 -20.52
C THR A 218 6.22 -50.14 -19.95
N ILE A 219 7.13 -49.20 -19.66
CA ILE A 219 8.31 -49.46 -18.84
C ILE A 219 7.82 -49.51 -17.38
N GLN A 220 7.59 -50.73 -16.91
CA GLN A 220 7.29 -51.03 -15.52
C GLN A 220 8.61 -50.97 -14.73
N CYS A 221 9.03 -49.76 -14.35
CA CYS A 221 10.08 -49.56 -13.34
C CYS A 221 9.49 -49.79 -11.95
N SER A 222 9.96 -50.86 -11.33
CA SER A 222 9.72 -51.28 -9.96
C SER A 222 10.25 -50.25 -8.96
N SER A 223 9.36 -49.87 -8.02
CA SER A 223 9.70 -49.41 -6.66
C SER A 223 10.70 -48.26 -6.52
N ASP A 224 10.44 -47.14 -7.21
CA ASP A 224 10.83 -45.84 -6.68
C ASP A 224 9.73 -45.39 -5.71
N GLU A 225 10.05 -45.33 -4.42
CA GLU A 225 9.27 -44.56 -3.45
C GLU A 225 9.10 -43.15 -4.01
N ALA A 226 7.91 -42.90 -4.56
CA ALA A 226 7.49 -41.59 -5.00
C ALA A 226 7.58 -40.67 -3.79
N GLN A 227 8.71 -39.96 -3.67
CA GLN A 227 8.86 -38.78 -2.82
C GLN A 227 7.73 -37.85 -3.21
N LYS A 228 6.61 -38.01 -2.50
CA LYS A 228 5.40 -37.23 -2.66
C LYS A 228 5.86 -35.78 -2.53
N PRO A 229 5.78 -34.95 -3.58
CA PRO A 229 6.40 -33.64 -3.58
C PRO A 229 5.86 -32.89 -2.36
N SER A 230 6.72 -32.71 -1.35
CA SER A 230 6.41 -32.15 -0.02
C SER A 230 6.09 -30.65 -0.08
N ASN A 231 5.90 -30.13 -1.29
CA ASN A 231 5.69 -28.74 -1.61
C ASN A 231 4.22 -28.35 -1.82
N GLN A 232 3.27 -29.14 -1.29
CA GLN A 232 1.88 -28.67 -1.25
C GLN A 232 1.74 -27.60 -0.15
N ILE A 233 1.86 -26.33 -0.55
CA ILE A 233 1.44 -25.19 0.28
C ILE A 233 0.01 -25.46 0.73
N SER A 234 -0.23 -25.42 2.04
CA SER A 234 -1.57 -25.63 2.60
C SER A 234 -2.57 -24.70 1.90
N THR A 235 -3.72 -25.24 1.50
CA THR A 235 -4.80 -24.47 0.87
C THR A 235 -5.16 -23.25 1.71
N ARG A 236 -5.12 -23.37 3.04
CA ARG A 236 -5.34 -22.28 4.00
C ARG A 236 -4.32 -21.15 3.85
N ASP A 237 -3.03 -21.46 3.75
CA ASP A 237 -1.99 -20.44 3.59
C ASP A 237 -2.09 -19.74 2.24
N ARG A 238 -2.46 -20.47 1.17
CA ARG A 238 -2.71 -19.88 -0.16
C ARG A 238 -3.88 -18.88 -0.13
N VAL A 239 -4.97 -19.23 0.56
CA VAL A 239 -6.12 -18.34 0.72
C VAL A 239 -5.74 -17.10 1.54
N LEU A 240 -5.00 -17.27 2.63
CA LEU A 240 -4.55 -16.14 3.46
C LEU A 240 -3.60 -15.19 2.71
N MET A 241 -2.65 -15.71 1.92
CA MET A 241 -1.78 -14.87 1.09
C MET A 241 -2.59 -14.07 0.06
N ARG A 242 -3.52 -14.71 -0.65
CA ARG A 242 -4.41 -14.04 -1.60
C ARG A 242 -5.28 -12.96 -0.93
N MET A 243 -5.75 -13.22 0.28
CA MET A 243 -6.52 -12.24 1.05
C MET A 243 -5.66 -11.00 1.37
N PHE A 244 -4.43 -11.18 1.84
CA PHE A 244 -3.52 -10.05 2.12
C PHE A 244 -3.09 -9.32 0.85
N GLU A 245 -2.85 -10.03 -0.24
CA GLU A 245 -2.58 -9.44 -1.56
C GLU A 245 -3.77 -8.58 -2.01
N PHE A 246 -5.00 -9.10 -1.90
CA PHE A 246 -6.21 -8.36 -2.20
C PHE A 246 -6.36 -7.11 -1.33
N LEU A 247 -6.20 -7.23 0.00
CA LEU A 247 -6.25 -6.10 0.94
C LEU A 247 -5.17 -5.03 0.67
N SER A 248 -4.03 -5.44 0.12
CA SER A 248 -2.94 -4.53 -0.28
C SER A 248 -3.10 -3.93 -1.68
N SER A 249 -4.08 -4.42 -2.45
CA SER A 249 -4.27 -4.06 -3.86
C SER A 249 -4.96 -2.70 -4.03
N TYR A 250 -4.64 -2.00 -5.11
CA TYR A 250 -5.30 -0.74 -5.46
C TYR A 250 -6.80 -0.92 -5.76
N LYS A 251 -7.20 -2.10 -6.25
CA LYS A 251 -8.60 -2.44 -6.53
C LYS A 251 -9.42 -2.36 -5.24
N PHE A 252 -8.93 -2.97 -4.17
CA PHE A 252 -9.57 -2.92 -2.86
C PHE A 252 -9.75 -1.48 -2.37
N PHE A 253 -8.73 -0.63 -2.46
CA PHE A 253 -8.83 0.77 -2.03
C PHE A 253 -9.88 1.55 -2.82
N ILE A 254 -9.88 1.43 -4.15
CA ILE A 254 -10.87 2.11 -5.00
C ILE A 254 -12.28 1.65 -4.64
N THR A 255 -12.49 0.34 -4.45
CA THR A 255 -13.78 -0.21 -4.02
C THR A 255 -14.21 0.34 -2.66
N VAL A 256 -13.31 0.37 -1.66
CA VAL A 256 -13.64 0.91 -0.33
C VAL A 256 -13.98 2.39 -0.40
N TYR A 257 -13.24 3.20 -1.16
CA TYR A 257 -13.56 4.62 -1.39
C TYR A 257 -14.95 4.80 -2.00
N LEU A 258 -15.22 4.09 -3.09
CA LEU A 258 -16.50 4.20 -3.81
C LEU A 258 -17.67 3.78 -2.91
N VAL A 259 -17.55 2.63 -2.23
CA VAL A 259 -18.58 2.13 -1.31
C VAL A 259 -18.78 3.10 -0.15
N SER A 260 -17.71 3.59 0.46
CA SER A 260 -17.78 4.57 1.54
C SER A 260 -18.49 5.85 1.08
N PHE A 261 -18.18 6.35 -0.11
CA PHE A 261 -18.81 7.55 -0.66
C PHE A 261 -20.31 7.33 -0.92
N LEU A 262 -20.68 6.21 -1.54
CA LEU A 262 -22.08 5.85 -1.78
C LEU A 262 -22.88 5.70 -0.47
N ILE A 263 -22.29 5.12 0.58
CA ILE A 263 -22.92 5.04 1.91
C ILE A 263 -23.19 6.44 2.46
N HIS A 264 -22.24 7.36 2.38
CA HIS A 264 -22.42 8.73 2.92
C HIS A 264 -23.42 9.54 2.09
N LEU A 265 -23.46 9.34 0.76
CA LEU A 265 -24.52 9.91 -0.09
C LEU A 265 -25.91 9.36 0.29
N GLY A 266 -26.00 8.06 0.56
CA GLY A 266 -27.24 7.44 1.03
C GLY A 266 -27.68 7.99 2.39
N LEU A 267 -26.75 8.12 3.34
CA LEU A 267 -27.02 8.73 4.65
C LEU A 267 -27.46 10.19 4.53
N TRP A 268 -26.78 10.98 3.69
CA TRP A 268 -27.15 12.36 3.41
C TRP A 268 -28.58 12.45 2.85
N ALA A 269 -28.93 11.61 1.88
CA ALA A 269 -30.27 11.59 1.28
C ALA A 269 -31.34 11.17 2.30
N ILE A 270 -31.07 10.18 3.16
CA ILE A 270 -31.99 9.74 4.22
C ILE A 270 -32.21 10.87 5.24
N VAL A 271 -31.15 11.50 5.74
CA VAL A 271 -31.26 12.59 6.72
C VAL A 271 -32.01 13.78 6.13
N GLY A 272 -31.71 14.16 4.89
CA GLY A 272 -32.46 15.21 4.20
C GLY A 272 -33.92 14.85 3.97
N GLY A 273 -34.23 13.59 3.64
CA GLY A 273 -35.60 13.10 3.50
C GLY A 273 -36.40 13.14 4.80
N ILE A 274 -35.78 12.75 5.92
CA ILE A 274 -36.35 12.88 7.27
C ILE A 274 -36.64 14.35 7.57
N GLU A 275 -35.72 15.25 7.24
CA GLU A 275 -35.89 16.67 7.51
C GLU A 275 -37.09 17.27 6.76
N ILE A 276 -37.25 16.95 5.46
CA ILE A 276 -38.44 17.35 4.69
C ILE A 276 -39.72 16.81 5.35
N GLY A 277 -39.70 15.56 5.81
CA GLY A 277 -40.83 14.94 6.50
C GLY A 277 -41.21 15.67 7.79
N VAL A 278 -40.22 16.00 8.62
CA VAL A 278 -40.44 16.74 9.87
C VAL A 278 -40.90 18.17 9.61
N TYR A 279 -40.37 18.83 8.58
CA TYR A 279 -40.81 20.17 8.20
C TYR A 279 -42.30 20.19 7.81
N LYS A 280 -42.75 19.21 7.01
CA LYS A 280 -44.17 19.09 6.64
C LYS A 280 -45.09 18.86 7.85
N SER A 281 -44.60 18.19 8.90
CA SER A 281 -45.41 17.91 10.10
C SER A 281 -45.37 19.02 11.15
N SER A 282 -44.23 19.68 11.33
CA SER A 282 -44.00 20.62 12.44
C SER A 282 -43.91 22.08 12.02
N GLY A 283 -43.72 22.35 10.73
CA GLY A 283 -43.41 23.69 10.21
C GLY A 283 -42.02 24.19 10.58
N SER A 284 -41.17 23.35 11.18
CA SER A 284 -39.83 23.73 11.65
C SER A 284 -38.75 22.85 11.05
N TRP A 285 -37.62 23.47 10.68
CA TRP A 285 -36.43 22.75 10.24
C TRP A 285 -35.63 22.25 11.45
N VAL A 286 -35.12 21.03 11.39
CA VAL A 286 -34.47 20.39 12.54
C VAL A 286 -32.96 20.50 12.47
N PHE A 287 -32.36 20.13 11.35
CA PHE A 287 -30.92 19.97 11.24
C PHE A 287 -30.25 21.18 10.61
N VAL A 288 -30.90 21.84 9.66
CA VAL A 288 -30.37 22.99 8.94
C VAL A 288 -31.47 24.03 8.76
N GLU A 289 -31.17 25.30 9.04
CA GLU A 289 -32.19 26.36 9.13
C GLU A 289 -33.05 26.54 7.87
N SER A 290 -32.48 26.25 6.69
CA SER A 290 -33.15 26.36 5.39
C SER A 290 -33.55 25.02 4.78
N GLY A 291 -33.21 23.91 5.44
CA GLY A 291 -33.38 22.55 4.90
C GLY A 291 -32.18 22.04 4.09
N PHE A 292 -32.00 20.71 4.09
CA PHE A 292 -30.86 20.01 3.51
C PHE A 292 -30.70 20.14 1.99
N PHE A 293 -31.81 20.31 1.26
CA PHE A 293 -31.83 20.35 -0.21
C PHE A 293 -32.06 21.76 -0.76
N GLU A 294 -31.93 22.79 0.09
CA GLU A 294 -32.09 24.17 -0.35
C GLU A 294 -30.90 24.62 -1.19
N ALA A 295 -31.19 25.17 -2.37
CA ALA A 295 -30.18 25.56 -3.36
C ALA A 295 -30.19 27.06 -3.65
N SER A 296 -31.25 27.78 -3.28
CA SER A 296 -31.41 29.20 -3.58
C SER A 296 -30.59 30.12 -2.68
N HIS A 297 -30.29 29.68 -1.46
CA HIS A 297 -29.53 30.44 -0.48
C HIS A 297 -28.70 29.53 0.42
N GLY A 298 -27.77 30.14 1.14
CA GLY A 298 -26.97 29.47 2.16
C GLY A 298 -27.66 29.41 3.52
N CYS A 299 -27.03 28.70 4.44
CA CYS A 299 -27.63 28.34 5.72
C CYS A 299 -26.58 28.22 6.82
N ASN A 300 -27.02 28.41 8.07
CA ASN A 300 -26.22 28.06 9.23
C ASN A 300 -26.40 26.60 9.62
N ILE A 301 -25.36 26.08 10.26
CA ILE A 301 -25.30 24.72 10.80
C ILE A 301 -25.94 24.77 12.19
N THR A 302 -26.97 23.97 12.43
CA THR A 302 -27.52 23.86 13.78
C THR A 302 -26.65 22.97 14.66
N PRO A 303 -26.71 23.09 15.99
CA PRO A 303 -26.04 22.15 16.89
C PRO A 303 -26.46 20.68 16.67
N LYS A 304 -27.66 20.41 16.12
CA LYS A 304 -28.15 19.03 15.92
C LYS A 304 -27.41 18.31 14.80
N ILE A 305 -27.07 18.99 13.71
CA ILE A 305 -26.26 18.37 12.65
C ILE A 305 -24.81 18.13 13.12
N LEU A 306 -24.29 18.97 14.04
CA LEU A 306 -22.98 18.72 14.68
C LEU A 306 -22.97 17.40 15.46
N ILE A 307 -24.09 16.97 16.05
CA ILE A 307 -24.20 15.66 16.73
C ILE A 307 -24.06 14.53 15.71
N VAL A 308 -24.76 14.61 14.57
CA VAL A 308 -24.67 13.60 13.50
C VAL A 308 -23.24 13.49 12.98
N LEU A 309 -22.59 14.64 12.74
CA LEU A 309 -21.19 14.70 12.34
C LEU A 309 -20.24 14.16 13.41
N GLY A 310 -20.52 14.45 14.69
CA GLY A 310 -19.77 13.92 15.81
C GLY A 310 -19.82 12.39 15.87
N ILE A 311 -20.98 11.78 15.62
CA ILE A 311 -21.14 10.32 15.56
C ILE A 311 -20.34 9.73 14.40
N GLN A 312 -20.43 10.32 13.20
CA GLN A 312 -19.65 9.87 12.04
C GLN A 312 -18.14 10.02 12.27
N ALA A 313 -17.70 11.16 12.80
CA ALA A 313 -16.31 11.40 13.13
C ALA A 313 -15.79 10.41 14.17
N ALA A 314 -16.57 10.12 15.22
CA ALA A 314 -16.20 9.14 16.25
C ALA A 314 -15.99 7.73 15.66
N PHE A 315 -16.85 7.30 14.72
CA PHE A 315 -16.68 6.03 14.01
C PHE A 315 -15.35 5.98 13.25
N TYR A 316 -15.03 7.02 12.47
CA TYR A 316 -13.78 7.07 11.71
C TYR A 316 -12.54 7.21 12.59
N ILE A 317 -12.60 7.98 13.68
CA ILE A 317 -11.52 8.11 14.66
C ILE A 317 -11.25 6.74 15.30
N ALA A 318 -12.30 5.98 15.66
CA ALA A 318 -12.13 4.62 16.18
C ALA A 318 -11.41 3.71 15.19
N LEU A 319 -11.76 3.78 13.89
CA LEU A 319 -11.06 3.03 12.84
C LEU A 319 -9.60 3.46 12.69
N VAL A 320 -9.30 4.75 12.70
CA VAL A 320 -7.92 5.28 12.67
C VAL A 320 -7.12 4.75 13.86
N VAL A 321 -7.67 4.77 15.07
CA VAL A 321 -7.02 4.24 16.28
C VAL A 321 -6.75 2.74 16.15
N ILE A 322 -7.73 1.95 15.69
CA ILE A 322 -7.56 0.50 15.47
C ILE A 322 -6.43 0.24 14.48
N VAL A 323 -6.41 0.94 13.34
CA VAL A 323 -5.37 0.79 12.32
C VAL A 323 -4.01 1.19 12.86
N ASN A 324 -3.91 2.28 13.62
CA ASN A 324 -2.65 2.70 14.24
C ASN A 324 -2.11 1.66 15.22
N ILE A 325 -2.98 1.04 16.04
CA ILE A 325 -2.58 -0.08 16.91
C ILE A 325 -2.02 -1.24 16.07
N LEU A 326 -2.68 -1.60 14.96
CA LEU A 326 -2.17 -2.64 14.06
C LEU A 326 -0.81 -2.25 13.43
N CYS A 327 -0.61 -0.99 13.07
CA CYS A 327 0.65 -0.49 12.54
C CYS A 327 1.78 -0.53 13.59
N LEU A 328 1.48 -0.20 14.86
CA LEU A 328 2.43 -0.29 15.98
C LEU A 328 2.86 -1.74 16.26
N VAL A 329 1.96 -2.71 16.09
CA VAL A 329 2.26 -4.15 16.26
C VAL A 329 3.13 -4.71 15.13
N SER A 330 3.14 -4.06 13.96
CA SER A 330 3.97 -4.49 12.84
C SER A 330 5.47 -4.16 13.10
N ASP A 331 6.39 -4.92 12.51
CA ASP A 331 7.84 -4.73 12.66
C ASP A 331 8.34 -3.33 12.24
N ARG A 332 9.56 -2.97 12.65
CA ARG A 332 10.20 -1.71 12.26
C ARG A 332 10.13 -1.50 10.74
N ASP A 333 9.56 -0.37 10.36
CA ASP A 333 9.40 0.05 8.97
C ASP A 333 10.72 0.60 8.41
N THR A 334 11.04 0.22 7.18
CA THR A 334 12.24 0.72 6.49
C THR A 334 12.06 2.17 6.04
N PHE A 335 10.83 2.58 5.66
CA PHE A 335 10.56 3.88 5.03
C PHE A 335 9.90 4.90 5.96
N ASN A 336 9.81 4.61 7.26
CA ASN A 336 9.21 5.47 8.29
C ASN A 336 7.75 5.89 8.01
N ILE A 337 7.02 5.16 7.16
CA ILE A 337 5.59 5.38 6.86
C ILE A 337 4.77 5.32 8.16
N LYS A 338 5.12 4.42 9.09
CA LYS A 338 4.47 4.35 10.42
C LYS A 338 4.59 5.63 11.22
N LEU A 339 5.78 6.24 11.19
CA LEU A 339 6.04 7.46 11.93
C LEU A 339 5.28 8.63 11.31
N GLU A 340 5.21 8.67 9.97
CA GLU A 340 4.37 9.63 9.22
C GLU A 340 2.90 9.50 9.63
N GLU A 341 2.33 8.28 9.61
CA GLU A 341 0.93 8.03 10.01
C GLU A 341 0.64 8.40 11.46
N LEU A 342 1.54 8.03 12.38
CA LEU A 342 1.37 8.36 13.79
C LEU A 342 1.43 9.86 14.03
N THR A 343 2.34 10.55 13.33
CA THR A 343 2.46 12.01 13.37
C THR A 343 1.21 12.68 12.83
N LEU A 344 0.70 12.24 11.68
CA LEU A 344 -0.53 12.76 11.09
C LEU A 344 -1.73 12.53 12.00
N THR A 345 -1.83 11.36 12.64
CA THR A 345 -2.89 11.07 13.61
C THR A 345 -2.81 12.00 14.83
N ALA A 346 -1.62 12.24 15.36
CA ALA A 346 -1.42 13.15 16.49
C ALA A 346 -1.81 14.58 16.12
N VAL A 347 -1.38 15.07 14.95
CA VAL A 347 -1.78 16.38 14.42
C VAL A 347 -3.29 16.43 14.22
N PHE A 348 -3.90 15.40 13.64
CA PHE A 348 -5.35 15.33 13.44
C PHE A 348 -6.13 15.44 14.76
N ALA A 349 -5.69 14.72 15.79
CA ALA A 349 -6.30 14.79 17.11
C ALA A 349 -6.23 16.21 17.70
N VAL A 350 -5.09 16.89 17.58
CA VAL A 350 -4.93 18.29 18.01
C VAL A 350 -5.87 19.21 17.23
N ILE A 351 -5.98 19.03 15.91
CA ILE A 351 -6.85 19.83 15.04
C ILE A 351 -8.33 19.64 15.42
N ILE A 352 -8.77 18.41 15.71
CA ILE A 352 -10.13 18.14 16.20
C ILE A 352 -10.39 18.86 17.52
N ILE A 353 -9.46 18.75 18.48
CA ILE A 353 -9.61 19.41 19.79
C ILE A 353 -9.73 20.93 19.62
N LEU A 354 -8.85 21.53 18.81
CA LEU A 354 -8.89 22.96 18.51
C LEU A 354 -10.19 23.37 17.81
N TYR A 355 -10.65 22.59 16.83
CA TYR A 355 -11.93 22.82 16.16
C TYR A 355 -13.11 22.77 17.13
N THR A 356 -13.14 21.80 18.05
CA THR A 356 -14.19 21.70 19.08
C THR A 356 -14.14 22.88 20.05
N ILE A 357 -12.95 23.28 20.51
CA ILE A 357 -12.79 24.45 21.40
C ILE A 357 -13.27 25.72 20.71
N PHE A 358 -12.82 25.98 19.48
CA PHE A 358 -13.20 27.16 18.71
C PHE A 358 -14.69 27.18 18.36
N GLY A 359 -15.26 26.03 17.99
CA GLY A 359 -16.69 25.89 17.72
C GLY A 359 -17.58 26.03 18.96
N SER A 360 -17.03 25.82 20.16
CA SER A 360 -17.78 25.93 21.43
C SER A 360 -17.82 27.34 21.99
N ILE A 361 -16.95 28.25 21.54
CA ILE A 361 -16.87 29.62 22.04
C ILE A 361 -17.78 30.51 21.16
N PRO A 362 -18.90 31.05 21.70
CA PRO A 362 -19.88 31.80 20.89
C PRO A 362 -19.31 33.03 20.20
N VAL A 363 -18.35 33.71 20.84
CA VAL A 363 -17.67 34.88 20.24
C VAL A 363 -16.87 34.47 19.00
N ILE A 364 -16.25 33.29 19.01
CA ILE A 364 -15.50 32.82 17.85
C ILE A 364 -16.47 32.50 16.71
N THR A 365 -17.55 31.78 16.98
CA THR A 365 -18.51 31.37 15.93
C THR A 365 -19.35 32.52 15.37
N THR A 366 -19.67 33.53 16.18
CA THR A 366 -20.55 34.65 15.77
C THR A 366 -19.81 35.91 15.33
N LEU A 367 -18.56 36.11 15.74
CA LEU A 367 -17.76 37.30 15.40
C LEU A 367 -16.48 36.92 14.65
N VAL A 368 -15.59 36.13 15.24
CA VAL A 368 -14.25 35.87 14.68
C VAL A 368 -14.32 35.10 13.36
N ASP A 369 -15.23 34.15 13.22
CA ASP A 369 -15.40 33.31 12.03
C ASP A 369 -15.77 34.11 10.76
N TYR A 370 -16.23 35.36 10.91
CA TYR A 370 -16.48 36.29 9.79
C TYR A 370 -15.22 37.04 9.32
N PHE A 371 -14.13 36.97 10.08
CA PHE A 371 -12.81 37.54 9.71
C PHE A 371 -11.80 36.43 9.40
N VAL A 372 -11.71 35.44 10.28
CA VAL A 372 -10.80 34.31 10.19
C VAL A 372 -11.62 33.04 10.38
N PRO A 373 -12.10 32.43 9.30
CA PRO A 373 -12.97 31.28 9.41
C PRO A 373 -12.25 30.11 10.09
N TYR A 374 -12.73 29.66 11.25
CA TYR A 374 -12.02 28.66 12.04
C TYR A 374 -12.00 27.28 11.35
N VAL A 375 -12.93 27.04 10.41
CA VAL A 375 -12.94 25.86 9.54
C VAL A 375 -11.67 25.73 8.69
N LEU A 376 -10.93 26.81 8.45
CA LEU A 376 -9.63 26.78 7.76
C LEU A 376 -8.58 25.94 8.51
N ILE A 377 -8.79 25.61 9.78
CA ILE A 377 -7.91 24.71 10.52
C ILE A 377 -7.79 23.32 9.87
N PHE A 378 -8.87 22.82 9.24
CA PHE A 378 -8.82 21.57 8.49
C PHE A 378 -8.10 21.71 7.14
N VAL A 379 -8.09 22.92 6.56
CA VAL A 379 -7.26 23.23 5.38
C VAL A 379 -5.79 23.19 5.75
N VAL A 380 -5.42 23.70 6.93
CA VAL A 380 -4.05 23.57 7.46
C VAL A 380 -3.68 22.10 7.68
N TYR A 381 -4.59 21.29 8.26
CA TYR A 381 -4.37 19.86 8.41
C TYR A 381 -4.12 19.14 7.07
N THR A 382 -4.99 19.35 6.08
CA THR A 382 -4.85 18.72 4.75
C THR A 382 -3.61 19.21 4.00
N TRP A 383 -3.20 20.46 4.21
CA TRP A 383 -1.93 20.97 3.72
C TRP A 383 -0.75 20.24 4.37
N LEU A 384 -0.73 20.09 5.70
CA LEU A 384 0.29 19.32 6.42
C LEU A 384 0.30 17.85 5.99
N GLU A 385 -0.86 17.24 5.75
CA GLU A 385 -0.95 15.88 5.23
C GLU A 385 -0.32 15.76 3.85
N THR A 386 -0.52 16.75 2.98
CA THR A 386 0.09 16.76 1.64
C THR A 386 1.62 16.91 1.73
N VAL A 387 2.09 17.78 2.63
CA VAL A 387 3.53 17.96 2.90
C VAL A 387 4.15 16.66 3.42
N ILE A 388 3.56 16.05 4.46
CA ILE A 388 4.11 14.87 5.13
C ILE A 388 3.94 13.61 4.27
N GLY A 389 2.75 13.40 3.69
CA GLY A 389 2.40 12.19 2.97
C GLY A 389 2.87 12.14 1.51
N VAL A 390 3.24 13.29 0.92
CA VAL A 390 3.64 13.36 -0.51
C VAL A 390 4.98 14.05 -0.70
N ILE A 391 5.14 15.29 -0.20
CA ILE A 391 6.34 16.09 -0.48
C ILE A 391 7.57 15.51 0.23
N LEU A 392 7.48 15.12 1.51
CA LEU A 392 8.59 14.51 2.23
C LEU A 392 9.11 13.21 1.56
N PRO A 393 8.26 12.24 1.17
CA PRO A 393 8.69 11.06 0.42
C PRO A 393 9.39 11.38 -0.91
N VAL A 394 8.90 12.39 -1.65
CA VAL A 394 9.55 12.88 -2.88
C VAL A 394 10.93 13.47 -2.56
N TYR A 395 11.02 14.28 -1.51
CA TYR A 395 12.29 14.86 -1.07
C TYR A 395 13.30 13.78 -0.65
N TYR A 396 12.88 12.78 0.13
CA TYR A 396 13.74 11.64 0.50
C TYR A 396 14.23 10.88 -0.73
N SER A 397 13.36 10.66 -1.72
CA SER A 397 13.72 10.04 -3.00
C SER A 397 14.80 10.81 -3.76
N ILE A 398 14.71 12.15 -3.79
CA ILE A 398 15.69 13.02 -4.46
C ILE A 398 17.02 12.99 -3.72
N ARG A 399 16.98 13.15 -2.39
CA ARG A 399 18.18 13.14 -1.54
C ARG A 399 18.96 11.83 -1.67
N ASP A 400 18.25 10.70 -1.59
CA ASP A 400 18.88 9.39 -1.69
C ASP A 400 19.46 9.15 -3.10
N SER A 401 18.81 9.66 -4.14
CA SER A 401 19.36 9.63 -5.51
C SER A 401 20.64 10.48 -5.63
N SER A 402 20.68 11.66 -5.02
CA SER A 402 21.86 12.53 -5.07
C SER A 402 23.09 11.92 -4.41
N ILE A 403 22.89 11.15 -3.33
CA ILE A 403 23.99 10.48 -2.61
C ILE A 403 24.54 9.31 -3.42
N SER A 404 23.68 8.60 -4.16
CA SER A 404 24.08 7.41 -4.91
C SER A 404 24.71 7.69 -6.30
N THR A 405 24.63 8.90 -6.84
CA THR A 405 25.02 9.20 -8.25
C THR A 405 26.35 9.95 -8.51
N PRO A 406 27.28 10.27 -7.57
CA PRO A 406 28.34 11.22 -7.90
C PRO A 406 29.44 10.75 -8.88
N ASN A 407 29.57 9.47 -9.30
CA ASN A 407 30.71 9.04 -10.14
C ASN A 407 30.50 7.80 -11.05
N GLN A 408 29.26 7.45 -11.44
CA GLN A 408 29.00 6.18 -12.13
C GLN A 408 29.20 6.22 -13.66
N ASN A 409 29.39 7.39 -14.29
CA ASN A 409 29.26 7.49 -15.76
C ASN A 409 30.44 6.96 -16.60
N ASN A 410 31.61 6.65 -16.03
CA ASN A 410 32.78 6.25 -16.83
C ASN A 410 33.41 4.89 -16.44
N SER A 411 32.80 4.09 -15.55
CA SER A 411 33.39 2.82 -15.09
C SER A 411 32.34 1.78 -14.65
N THR A 412 31.27 1.59 -15.43
CA THR A 412 30.09 0.80 -15.02
C THR A 412 30.33 -0.70 -14.94
N SER A 413 30.92 -1.32 -15.97
CA SER A 413 30.98 -2.79 -16.03
C SER A 413 31.84 -3.43 -14.92
N GLU A 414 33.01 -2.86 -14.64
CA GLU A 414 33.95 -3.46 -13.68
C GLU A 414 33.51 -3.27 -12.22
N LYS A 415 32.92 -2.11 -11.89
CA LYS A 415 32.39 -1.86 -10.55
C LYS A 415 31.16 -2.70 -10.24
N ASP A 416 30.27 -2.89 -11.23
CA ASP A 416 29.06 -3.69 -11.03
C ASP A 416 29.42 -5.17 -10.78
N HIS A 417 30.43 -5.69 -11.47
CA HIS A 417 30.96 -7.04 -11.20
C HIS A 417 31.57 -7.17 -9.80
N SER A 418 32.40 -6.20 -9.38
CA SER A 418 33.01 -6.20 -8.04
C SER A 418 31.94 -6.16 -6.93
N LEU A 419 30.91 -5.34 -7.12
CA LEU A 419 29.79 -5.24 -6.19
C LEU A 419 29.03 -6.57 -6.10
N ASN A 420 28.69 -7.19 -7.23
CA ASN A 420 27.98 -8.47 -7.25
C ASN A 420 28.78 -9.58 -6.55
N ASN A 421 30.10 -9.61 -6.72
CA ASN A 421 30.97 -10.56 -6.02
C ASN A 421 30.95 -10.32 -4.49
N THR A 422 30.92 -9.05 -4.08
CA THR A 422 30.82 -8.66 -2.68
C THR A 422 29.49 -9.11 -2.06
N ILE A 423 28.37 -8.88 -2.77
CA ILE A 423 27.04 -9.32 -2.34
C ILE A 423 26.97 -10.84 -2.25
N THR A 424 27.50 -11.53 -3.24
CA THR A 424 27.56 -13.00 -3.28
C THR A 424 28.35 -13.54 -2.09
N SER A 425 29.51 -12.95 -1.77
CA SER A 425 30.30 -13.31 -0.58
C SER A 425 29.51 -13.13 0.72
N LEU A 426 28.75 -12.04 0.85
CA LEU A 426 27.86 -11.83 2.00
C LEU A 426 26.75 -12.87 2.08
N LEU A 427 26.10 -13.20 0.96
CA LEU A 427 24.99 -14.15 0.94
C LEU A 427 25.45 -15.60 1.22
N HIS A 428 26.73 -15.92 1.03
CA HIS A 428 27.32 -17.19 1.46
C HIS A 428 27.59 -17.27 2.97
N ASP A 429 27.77 -16.15 3.66
CA ASP A 429 27.92 -16.09 5.11
C ASP A 429 26.54 -16.28 5.78
N LYS A 430 26.32 -17.42 6.47
CA LYS A 430 25.01 -17.78 7.06
C LYS A 430 24.42 -16.66 7.92
N LYS A 431 25.23 -16.02 8.74
CA LYS A 431 24.81 -14.93 9.63
C LYS A 431 24.42 -13.68 8.84
N ALA A 432 25.22 -13.28 7.85
CA ALA A 432 24.88 -12.16 6.99
C ALA A 432 23.62 -12.44 6.17
N PHE A 433 23.46 -13.66 5.64
CA PHE A 433 22.25 -14.08 4.92
C PHE A 433 20.99 -13.94 5.78
N GLU A 434 21.01 -14.40 7.03
CA GLU A 434 19.87 -14.25 7.94
C GLU A 434 19.50 -12.79 8.20
N ILE A 435 20.50 -11.93 8.40
CA ILE A 435 20.32 -10.48 8.59
C ILE A 435 19.74 -9.84 7.32
N ILE A 436 20.30 -10.15 6.14
CA ILE A 436 19.85 -9.63 4.85
C ILE A 436 18.43 -10.09 4.56
N SER A 437 18.13 -11.38 4.73
CA SER A 437 16.80 -11.95 4.54
C SER A 437 15.77 -11.32 5.47
N ASP A 438 16.11 -11.09 6.74
CA ASP A 438 15.19 -10.41 7.65
C ASP A 438 14.97 -8.94 7.30
N PHE A 439 16.01 -8.24 6.84
CA PHE A 439 15.89 -6.87 6.39
C PHE A 439 15.11 -6.74 5.07
N ALA A 440 15.29 -7.67 4.13
CA ALA A 440 14.54 -7.79 2.88
C ALA A 440 13.05 -7.98 3.14
N ARG A 441 12.71 -8.87 4.08
CA ARG A 441 11.32 -9.06 4.54
C ARG A 441 10.71 -7.78 5.08
N ARG A 442 11.43 -7.03 5.92
CA ARG A 442 10.96 -5.74 6.48
C ARG A 442 10.83 -4.65 5.42
N SER A 443 11.60 -4.76 4.34
CA SER A 443 11.60 -3.84 3.20
C SER A 443 10.66 -4.26 2.07
N TYR A 444 9.91 -5.36 2.24
CA TYR A 444 8.96 -5.91 1.27
C TYR A 444 9.59 -6.30 -0.08
N CYS A 445 10.84 -6.80 -0.06
CA CYS A 445 11.59 -7.25 -1.24
C CYS A 445 12.34 -8.56 -0.96
N LEU A 446 11.64 -9.54 -0.39
CA LEU A 446 12.23 -10.81 0.05
C LEU A 446 12.49 -11.77 -1.12
N GLU A 447 11.73 -11.60 -2.21
CA GLU A 447 11.74 -12.42 -3.41
C GLU A 447 13.14 -12.55 -4.03
N ASP A 448 13.91 -11.46 -4.17
CA ASP A 448 15.26 -11.51 -4.75
C ASP A 448 16.23 -12.36 -3.91
N VAL A 449 16.13 -12.27 -2.57
CA VAL A 449 16.98 -13.04 -1.65
C VAL A 449 16.65 -14.53 -1.71
N LEU A 450 15.35 -14.86 -1.75
CA LEU A 450 14.89 -16.25 -1.82
C LEU A 450 15.19 -16.87 -3.19
N ALA A 451 14.98 -16.12 -4.28
CA ALA A 451 15.30 -16.55 -5.63
C ALA A 451 16.80 -16.85 -5.78
N TRP A 452 17.66 -15.96 -5.28
CA TRP A 452 19.11 -16.19 -5.31
C TRP A 452 19.49 -17.48 -4.57
N LYS A 453 18.94 -17.71 -3.36
CA LYS A 453 19.19 -18.94 -2.60
C LYS A 453 18.75 -20.18 -3.40
N GLU A 454 17.56 -20.14 -3.99
CA GLU A 454 17.01 -21.24 -4.79
C GLU A 454 17.87 -21.54 -6.03
N ILE A 455 18.40 -20.51 -6.70
CA ILE A 455 19.33 -20.67 -7.82
C ILE A 455 20.63 -21.36 -7.38
N GLN A 456 21.19 -21.00 -6.22
CA GLN A 456 22.38 -21.70 -5.70
C GLN A 456 22.12 -23.17 -5.40
N ASN A 457 20.91 -23.51 -4.98
CA ASN A 457 20.54 -24.88 -4.70
C ASN A 457 20.26 -25.66 -5.99
N PHE A 458 19.59 -25.05 -6.96
CA PHE A 458 19.41 -25.59 -8.30
C PHE A 458 20.75 -26.01 -8.94
N LYS A 459 21.80 -25.18 -8.81
CA LYS A 459 23.15 -25.48 -9.30
C LYS A 459 23.75 -26.77 -8.72
N LYS A 460 23.30 -27.21 -7.54
CA LYS A 460 23.80 -28.40 -6.82
C LYS A 460 22.91 -29.63 -7.00
N MET A 461 21.71 -29.48 -7.55
CA MET A 461 20.74 -30.58 -7.69
C MET A 461 21.10 -31.47 -8.89
N LYS A 462 20.82 -32.77 -8.78
CA LYS A 462 20.88 -33.71 -9.91
C LYS A 462 19.62 -33.58 -10.79
N LYS A 463 18.44 -33.62 -10.16
CA LYS A 463 17.12 -33.50 -10.84
C LYS A 463 16.75 -32.04 -11.20
N ARG A 464 17.60 -31.36 -11.96
CA ARG A 464 17.47 -29.93 -12.29
C ARG A 464 16.19 -29.58 -13.03
N ARG A 465 15.71 -30.43 -13.94
CA ARG A 465 14.53 -30.13 -14.77
C ARG A 465 13.27 -29.86 -13.95
N ILE A 466 12.99 -30.68 -12.93
CA ILE A 466 11.82 -30.51 -12.05
C ILE A 466 11.95 -29.22 -11.24
N ALA A 467 13.13 -28.99 -10.64
CA ALA A 467 13.42 -27.78 -9.88
C ALA A 467 13.30 -26.51 -10.73
N ALA A 468 13.70 -26.56 -12.00
CA ALA A 468 13.56 -25.44 -12.93
C ALA A 468 12.09 -25.08 -13.16
N PHE A 469 11.22 -26.06 -13.43
CA PHE A 469 9.78 -25.79 -13.59
C PHE A 469 9.15 -25.25 -12.30
N GLU A 470 9.53 -25.76 -11.13
CA GLU A 470 9.07 -25.22 -9.84
C GLU A 470 9.55 -23.78 -9.62
N PHE A 471 10.80 -23.47 -9.98
CA PHE A 471 11.36 -22.12 -9.94
C PHE A 471 10.57 -21.16 -10.83
N LEU A 472 10.37 -21.51 -12.11
CA LEU A 472 9.61 -20.68 -13.06
C LEU A 472 8.20 -20.38 -12.53
N LYS A 473 7.52 -21.39 -11.99
CA LYS A 473 6.18 -21.26 -11.41
C LYS A 473 6.15 -20.37 -10.16
N THR A 474 7.20 -20.39 -9.37
CA THR A 474 7.27 -19.70 -8.07
C THR A 474 7.69 -18.24 -8.21
N PHE A 475 8.58 -17.93 -9.17
CA PHE A 475 9.23 -16.63 -9.29
C PHE A 475 8.94 -15.86 -10.59
N LEU A 476 8.59 -16.53 -11.69
CA LEU A 476 8.44 -15.86 -13.00
C LEU A 476 7.01 -15.84 -13.55
N VAL A 477 6.13 -16.74 -13.09
CA VAL A 477 4.72 -16.70 -13.47
C VAL A 477 4.05 -15.49 -12.85
N SER A 478 3.30 -14.73 -13.66
CA SER A 478 2.61 -13.54 -13.17
C SER A 478 1.55 -13.88 -12.12
N GLY A 479 1.53 -13.11 -11.03
CA GLY A 479 0.70 -13.37 -9.86
C GLY A 479 1.22 -14.51 -8.97
N SER A 480 2.45 -14.97 -9.19
CA SER A 480 3.10 -15.88 -8.25
C SER A 480 3.44 -15.15 -6.94
N PRO A 481 3.42 -15.85 -5.79
CA PRO A 481 3.63 -15.20 -4.49
C PRO A 481 5.04 -14.63 -4.34
N LEU A 482 6.02 -15.08 -5.12
CA LEU A 482 7.38 -14.55 -5.14
C LEU A 482 7.75 -14.01 -6.53
N GLU A 483 6.77 -13.47 -7.26
CA GLU A 483 7.00 -12.86 -8.58
C GLU A 483 8.15 -11.84 -8.52
N LEU A 484 9.19 -12.08 -9.31
CA LEU A 484 10.37 -11.21 -9.39
C LEU A 484 10.08 -10.00 -10.27
N ASN A 485 10.55 -8.83 -9.83
CA ASN A 485 10.51 -7.61 -10.61
C ASN A 485 11.69 -7.55 -11.60
N ILE A 486 11.61 -8.34 -12.69
CA ILE A 486 12.62 -8.38 -13.75
C ILE A 486 12.14 -7.71 -15.05
N PRO A 487 13.03 -7.02 -15.79
CA PRO A 487 12.69 -6.46 -17.08
C PRO A 487 12.36 -7.57 -18.08
N ASN A 488 11.26 -7.43 -18.82
CA ASN A 488 10.79 -8.42 -19.80
C ASN A 488 10.51 -9.82 -19.23
N GLY A 489 10.05 -9.93 -17.97
CA GLY A 489 9.82 -11.22 -17.30
C GLY A 489 9.04 -12.27 -18.11
N TYR A 490 8.04 -11.86 -18.90
CA TYR A 490 7.31 -12.76 -19.80
C TYR A 490 8.19 -13.36 -20.92
N LYS A 491 9.06 -12.55 -21.54
CA LYS A 491 10.00 -13.04 -22.56
C LYS A 491 11.03 -13.99 -21.94
N THR A 492 11.55 -13.63 -20.77
CA THR A 492 12.48 -14.47 -20.01
C THR A 492 11.83 -15.82 -19.66
N LEU A 493 10.58 -15.81 -19.18
CA LEU A 493 9.81 -17.03 -18.90
C LEU A 493 9.69 -17.91 -20.16
N ASN A 494 9.23 -17.36 -21.28
CA ASN A 494 9.06 -18.12 -22.52
C ASN A 494 10.39 -18.70 -23.02
N SER A 495 11.48 -17.91 -23.00
CA SER A 495 12.79 -18.39 -23.44
C SER A 495 13.33 -19.53 -22.56
N LEU A 496 13.08 -19.47 -21.24
CA LEU A 496 13.48 -20.54 -20.33
C LEU A 496 12.59 -21.77 -20.50
N GLN A 497 11.29 -21.61 -20.76
CA GLN A 497 10.40 -22.71 -21.08
C GLN A 497 10.82 -23.42 -22.37
N GLU A 498 11.09 -22.67 -23.44
CA GLU A 498 11.61 -23.22 -24.71
C GLU A 498 12.92 -23.97 -24.50
N SER A 499 13.84 -23.44 -23.68
CA SER A 499 15.09 -24.13 -23.33
C SER A 499 14.85 -25.41 -22.55
N LEU A 500 13.84 -25.46 -21.67
CA LEU A 500 13.49 -26.65 -20.88
C LEU A 500 12.69 -27.69 -21.68
N ASP A 501 12.02 -27.28 -22.75
CA ASP A 501 11.26 -28.14 -23.66
C ASP A 501 12.15 -28.76 -24.74
N SER A 502 13.29 -28.13 -25.05
CA SER A 502 14.33 -28.74 -25.89
C SER A 502 14.77 -30.09 -25.28
N ASN A 503 15.03 -31.10 -26.12
CA ASN A 503 15.33 -32.49 -25.72
C ASN A 503 16.67 -32.69 -24.97
N MET A 504 17.13 -31.70 -24.22
CA MET A 504 18.27 -31.85 -23.31
C MET A 504 17.87 -32.74 -22.13
N GLU A 505 18.70 -33.75 -21.85
CA GLU A 505 18.49 -34.70 -20.76
C GLU A 505 18.50 -33.99 -19.40
N GLU A 506 19.38 -33.00 -19.21
CA GLU A 506 19.40 -32.13 -18.03
C GLU A 506 19.68 -30.65 -18.38
N PRO A 507 18.98 -29.69 -17.74
CA PRO A 507 19.27 -28.27 -17.92
C PRO A 507 20.65 -27.90 -17.34
N PRO A 508 21.36 -26.94 -17.95
CA PRO A 508 22.68 -26.54 -17.48
C PRO A 508 22.61 -25.80 -16.14
N ALA A 509 23.69 -25.85 -15.35
CA ALA A 509 23.71 -25.26 -13.99
C ALA A 509 23.56 -23.73 -13.99
N ASN A 510 23.98 -23.09 -15.08
CA ASN A 510 23.89 -21.65 -15.30
C ASN A 510 22.60 -21.21 -16.01
N LEU A 511 21.57 -22.07 -16.09
CA LEU A 511 20.28 -21.74 -16.73
C LEU A 511 19.69 -20.41 -16.24
N PHE A 512 19.89 -20.07 -14.96
CA PHE A 512 19.33 -18.88 -14.32
C PHE A 512 20.33 -17.74 -14.10
N ALA A 513 21.47 -17.72 -14.81
CA ALA A 513 22.53 -16.72 -14.60
C ALA A 513 22.03 -15.27 -14.74
N ASP A 514 21.20 -14.99 -15.74
CA ASP A 514 20.63 -13.64 -15.95
C ASP A 514 19.68 -13.23 -14.81
N ILE A 515 18.89 -14.19 -14.29
CA ILE A 515 17.98 -13.94 -13.17
C ILE A 515 18.77 -13.70 -11.89
N GLU A 516 19.81 -14.51 -11.65
CA GLU A 516 20.73 -14.35 -10.52
C GLU A 516 21.37 -12.96 -10.52
N PHE A 517 21.87 -12.52 -11.68
CA PHE A 517 22.42 -11.18 -11.84
C PHE A 517 21.40 -10.09 -11.49
N ASN A 518 20.15 -10.21 -11.98
CA ASN A 518 19.09 -9.26 -11.66
C ASN A 518 18.73 -9.25 -10.16
N CYS A 519 18.69 -10.42 -9.50
CA CYS A 519 18.45 -10.51 -8.05
C CYS A 519 19.55 -9.78 -7.27
N LEU A 520 20.83 -10.01 -7.61
CA LEU A 520 21.97 -9.33 -6.99
C LEU A 520 21.92 -7.82 -7.22
N PHE A 521 21.58 -7.40 -8.43
CA PHE A 521 21.42 -5.99 -8.77
C PHE A 521 20.30 -5.31 -7.97
N ASN A 522 19.14 -5.97 -7.84
CA ASN A 522 18.01 -5.46 -7.04
C ASN A 522 18.36 -5.37 -5.54
N MET A 523 19.23 -6.26 -5.05
CA MET A 523 19.69 -6.26 -3.66
C MET A 523 20.69 -5.13 -3.33
N VAL A 524 21.22 -4.40 -4.32
CA VAL A 524 22.19 -3.30 -4.07
C VAL A 524 21.59 -2.21 -3.20
N ASP A 525 20.40 -1.71 -3.54
CA ASP A 525 19.70 -0.68 -2.77
C ASP A 525 19.35 -1.18 -1.36
N LEU A 526 18.95 -2.45 -1.24
CA LEU A 526 18.68 -3.09 0.04
C LEU A 526 19.93 -3.08 0.94
N LEU A 527 21.09 -3.45 0.39
CA LEU A 527 22.33 -3.52 1.14
C LEU A 527 22.88 -2.15 1.51
N GLN A 528 22.73 -1.15 0.63
CA GLN A 528 23.09 0.24 0.98
C GLN A 528 22.28 0.74 2.17
N ARG A 529 20.97 0.46 2.21
CA ARG A 529 20.11 0.79 3.36
C ARG A 529 20.46 -0.02 4.61
N LEU A 530 20.81 -1.29 4.45
CA LEU A 530 21.20 -2.17 5.55
C LEU A 530 22.54 -1.77 6.17
N LYS A 531 23.50 -1.36 5.35
CA LYS A 531 24.84 -0.90 5.78
C LYS A 531 24.74 0.22 6.81
N VAL A 532 23.80 1.15 6.66
CA VAL A 532 23.59 2.26 7.60
C VAL A 532 22.96 1.79 8.92
N ARG A 533 22.26 0.66 8.92
CA ARG A 533 21.47 0.17 10.07
C ARG A 533 22.10 -0.99 10.82
N ASN A 534 23.15 -1.61 10.29
CA ASN A 534 23.74 -2.83 10.85
C ASN A 534 25.27 -2.82 10.75
N ASP A 535 25.91 -2.65 11.91
CA ASP A 535 27.38 -2.55 12.01
C ASP A 535 28.10 -3.83 11.55
N TYR A 536 27.51 -5.01 11.76
CA TYR A 536 28.09 -6.27 11.31
C TYR A 536 28.20 -6.30 9.78
N ILE A 537 27.14 -5.93 9.07
CA ILE A 537 27.13 -5.85 7.60
C ILE A 537 28.07 -4.74 7.12
N ALA A 538 28.10 -3.59 7.80
CA ALA A 538 29.01 -2.50 7.46
C ALA A 538 30.49 -2.92 7.55
N ASN A 539 30.87 -3.59 8.64
CA ASN A 539 32.24 -4.08 8.87
C ASN A 539 32.62 -5.21 7.90
N LYS A 540 31.67 -6.11 7.59
CA LYS A 540 31.92 -7.19 6.62
C LYS A 540 32.13 -6.62 5.22
N LEU A 541 31.34 -5.62 4.82
CA LEU A 541 31.51 -4.91 3.54
C LEU A 541 32.86 -4.20 3.46
N SER A 542 33.30 -3.52 4.52
CA SER A 542 34.61 -2.85 4.51
C SER A 542 35.77 -3.84 4.35
N ASN A 543 35.67 -5.02 4.96
CA ASN A 543 36.72 -6.05 4.88
C ASN A 543 36.78 -6.75 3.51
N ILE A 544 35.68 -6.80 2.75
CA ILE A 544 35.68 -7.37 1.39
C ILE A 544 36.24 -6.36 0.37
N THR A 545 36.11 -5.06 0.66
CA THR A 545 36.62 -3.99 -0.22
C THR A 545 38.08 -3.62 0.01
N GLN A 546 38.67 -4.06 1.12
CA GLN A 546 40.11 -3.96 1.40
C GLN A 546 40.83 -5.15 0.78
#